data_AF-A0A6M5YQ95-F1
#
_entry.id   AF-A0A6M5YQ95-F1
#
_cell.length_a   1.000
_cell.length_b   1.000
_cell.length_c   1.000
_cell.angle_alpha   90.00
_cell.angle_beta   90.00
_cell.angle_gamma   90.00
#
_symmetry.space_group_name_H-M   'P 1'
#
loop_
_entity.id
_entity.type
_entity.pdbx_description
1 polymer ?
#
loop_
_entity_poly.entity_id
_entity_poly.type
_entity_poly.pdbx_seq_one_letter_code
_entity_poly.pdbx_strand_id
1 'polypeptide(L)'
;MIRPCAPFAAVLFALLLVVPAPAAPPEGLAKTLDELIDGPDYKNASWGVLVADARTGETVYARNPNALLAPASVTKLFSGAAALVALGPDHTQDTIVYQRGPVLKNTLRGDLVLVASGDLMLGGRTKDGKTVFKDKDHTYANSGFDAELTDTDPLAGLDALAKQVRAAGITRVDGDVLIDDRLFVRTRSSGSGPDVVSPITVNDNVVDVVVTPGAEEGAPAKVVMRPATTFFDMDALVTTGPEKAPANVQLLAVGANQFAVRGTVPKGGKPHVRIFGVDEPALFARALFIEALRRNGVQAQAAVLRPAGARLPAKSDYEKLQKVATFTSAPFKDALTVTLKVSNNLYASTLPCLVAAAKGQTTPEFGLREERRILKELGVDTDAVCFGGGAGGAPADHVSAAATVQLIRGMAKRPEWEAYKAALPVLGVDGTLADVVNEDSPARGKVFAKTGTLIWYDAANERLLLKSKAIAGTMTTRAGTELHFSIMVNNVPLPAGVTATREGKVLGRLCERLYEHGP
;
A
#
# COMPACT_ATOMS: atom_id res chain seq x y z
N MET A 1 -31.21 -54.00 -57.42
CA MET A 1 -31.45 -52.92 -58.40
C MET A 1 -31.32 -51.58 -57.69
N ILE A 2 -30.35 -50.80 -58.12
CA ILE A 2 -29.91 -49.53 -57.54
C ILE A 2 -30.87 -48.41 -58.00
N ARG A 3 -31.30 -47.54 -57.09
CA ARG A 3 -31.83 -46.19 -57.41
C ARG A 3 -31.13 -45.17 -56.50
N PRO A 4 -30.48 -44.13 -57.05
CA PRO A 4 -29.82 -43.10 -56.24
C PRO A 4 -30.84 -42.02 -55.83
N CYS A 5 -30.78 -41.57 -54.57
CA CYS A 5 -31.42 -40.34 -54.10
C CYS A 5 -30.42 -39.18 -54.15
N ALA A 6 -30.89 -38.02 -54.60
CA ALA A 6 -30.12 -36.79 -54.80
C ALA A 6 -29.59 -36.16 -53.49
N PRO A 7 -28.51 -35.36 -53.52
CA PRO A 7 -28.03 -34.64 -52.34
C PRO A 7 -28.84 -33.35 -52.13
N PHE A 8 -29.33 -33.15 -50.91
CA PHE A 8 -29.84 -31.85 -50.46
C PHE A 8 -28.65 -30.93 -50.17
N ALA A 9 -28.50 -29.85 -50.95
CA ALA A 9 -27.59 -28.77 -50.65
C ALA A 9 -28.23 -27.86 -49.58
N ALA A 10 -27.70 -27.88 -48.36
CA ALA A 10 -28.04 -26.90 -47.33
C ALA A 10 -27.24 -25.61 -47.57
N VAL A 11 -27.91 -24.54 -47.96
CA VAL A 11 -27.34 -23.19 -48.04
C VAL A 11 -27.27 -22.62 -46.61
N LEU A 12 -26.07 -22.55 -46.05
CA LEU A 12 -25.82 -21.90 -44.76
C LEU A 12 -25.67 -20.39 -44.98
N PHE A 13 -26.68 -19.60 -44.59
CA PHE A 13 -26.57 -18.15 -44.54
C PHE A 13 -25.71 -17.75 -43.33
N ALA A 14 -24.45 -17.42 -43.55
CA ALA A 14 -23.60 -16.80 -42.54
C ALA A 14 -24.05 -15.34 -42.35
N LEU A 15 -24.79 -15.05 -41.28
CA LEU A 15 -24.97 -13.67 -40.81
C LEU A 15 -23.61 -13.16 -40.31
N LEU A 16 -22.93 -12.37 -41.14
CA LEU A 16 -21.82 -11.53 -40.72
C LEU A 16 -22.37 -10.50 -39.73
N LEU A 17 -22.16 -10.74 -38.43
CA LEU A 17 -22.27 -9.70 -37.41
C LEU A 17 -21.20 -8.66 -37.73
N VAL A 18 -21.61 -7.57 -38.38
CA VAL A 18 -20.79 -6.37 -38.54
C VAL A 18 -20.64 -5.76 -37.15
N VAL A 19 -19.50 -6.05 -36.51
CA VAL A 19 -19.09 -5.32 -35.31
C VAL A 19 -18.78 -3.89 -35.77
N PRO A 20 -19.49 -2.87 -35.28
CA PRO A 20 -19.20 -1.50 -35.67
C PRO A 20 -17.76 -1.16 -35.27
N ALA A 21 -17.03 -0.51 -36.19
CA ALA A 21 -15.72 0.04 -35.88
C ALA A 21 -15.84 1.01 -34.70
N PRO A 22 -14.87 1.07 -33.77
CA PRO A 22 -14.91 2.03 -32.67
C PRO A 22 -15.07 3.44 -33.22
N ALA A 23 -15.95 4.23 -32.60
CA ALA A 23 -16.14 5.62 -32.97
C ALA A 23 -14.78 6.35 -32.95
N ALA A 24 -14.54 7.18 -33.96
CA ALA A 24 -13.36 8.04 -33.95
C ALA A 24 -13.38 8.89 -32.67
N PRO A 25 -12.22 9.12 -32.02
CA PRO A 25 -12.14 10.01 -30.86
C PRO A 25 -12.76 11.36 -31.19
N PRO A 26 -13.38 12.07 -30.22
CA PRO A 26 -13.86 13.44 -30.43
C PRO A 26 -12.81 14.29 -31.15
N GLU A 27 -13.23 15.12 -32.10
CA GLU A 27 -12.33 15.84 -33.01
C GLU A 27 -11.29 16.63 -32.20
N GLY A 28 -10.00 16.26 -32.34
CA GLY A 28 -8.89 16.89 -31.64
C GLY A 28 -8.37 16.19 -30.37
N LEU A 29 -9.14 15.32 -29.70
CA LEU A 29 -8.67 14.66 -28.47
C LEU A 29 -7.41 13.82 -28.72
N ALA A 30 -7.45 12.92 -29.70
CA ALA A 30 -6.31 12.07 -30.04
C ALA A 30 -5.06 12.90 -30.34
N LYS A 31 -5.20 13.98 -31.12
CA LYS A 31 -4.10 14.89 -31.43
C LYS A 31 -3.48 15.50 -30.16
N THR A 32 -4.30 15.99 -29.23
CA THR A 32 -3.78 16.59 -27.98
C THR A 32 -3.08 15.58 -27.06
N LEU A 33 -3.51 14.31 -27.08
CA LEU A 33 -2.86 13.23 -26.31
C LEU A 33 -1.55 12.81 -26.99
N ASP A 34 -1.57 12.61 -28.31
CA ASP A 34 -0.40 12.22 -29.09
C ASP A 34 0.71 13.27 -29.02
N GLU A 35 0.39 14.57 -29.00
CA GLU A 35 1.38 15.66 -28.80
C GLU A 35 2.18 15.52 -27.49
N LEU A 36 1.57 15.00 -26.43
CA LEU A 36 2.25 14.75 -25.15
C LEU A 36 3.02 13.42 -25.16
N ILE A 37 2.43 12.39 -25.77
CA ILE A 37 2.97 11.02 -25.79
C ILE A 37 4.18 10.91 -26.73
N ASP A 38 4.14 11.57 -27.88
CA ASP A 38 5.19 11.59 -28.91
C ASP A 38 6.24 12.69 -28.68
N GLY A 39 6.20 13.33 -27.50
CA GLY A 39 7.19 14.31 -27.11
C GLY A 39 8.63 13.78 -27.17
N PRO A 40 9.63 14.66 -27.40
CA PRO A 40 11.02 14.24 -27.63
C PRO A 40 11.66 13.46 -26.47
N ASP A 41 11.18 13.68 -25.24
CA ASP A 41 11.58 12.94 -24.04
C ASP A 41 11.21 11.44 -24.10
N TYR A 42 10.29 11.05 -24.97
CA TYR A 42 9.70 9.70 -25.03
C TYR A 42 10.14 8.89 -26.24
N LYS A 43 11.13 9.35 -27.02
CA LYS A 43 11.58 8.66 -28.25
C LYS A 43 11.94 7.18 -28.06
N ASN A 44 12.42 6.83 -26.86
CA ASN A 44 12.85 5.47 -26.49
C ASN A 44 11.88 4.81 -25.48
N ALA A 45 10.81 5.51 -25.11
CA ALA A 45 9.86 5.04 -24.11
C ALA A 45 8.86 4.05 -24.72
N SER A 46 8.28 3.22 -23.87
CA SER A 46 7.19 2.32 -24.25
C SER A 46 5.90 2.79 -23.60
N TRP A 47 4.93 3.20 -24.42
CA TRP A 47 3.62 3.62 -23.96
C TRP A 47 2.59 2.50 -24.12
N GLY A 48 1.74 2.34 -23.11
CA GLY A 48 0.54 1.51 -23.12
C GLY A 48 -0.61 2.30 -22.54
N VAL A 49 -1.58 2.60 -23.38
CA VAL A 49 -2.70 3.50 -23.07
C VAL A 49 -4.00 2.87 -23.52
N LEU A 50 -5.00 2.87 -22.64
CA LEU A 50 -6.38 2.63 -22.99
C LEU A 50 -7.27 3.58 -22.20
N VAL A 51 -8.19 4.22 -22.90
CA VAL A 51 -9.27 5.04 -22.36
C VAL A 51 -10.56 4.51 -22.98
N ALA A 52 -11.54 4.16 -22.15
CA ALA A 52 -12.81 3.63 -22.59
C ALA A 52 -13.97 4.33 -21.87
N ASP A 53 -15.10 4.46 -22.56
CA ASP A 53 -16.36 4.86 -21.96
C ASP A 53 -16.74 3.83 -20.87
N ALA A 54 -17.05 4.30 -19.66
CA ALA A 54 -17.33 3.43 -18.52
C ALA A 54 -18.62 2.61 -18.70
N ARG A 55 -19.61 3.17 -19.39
CA ARG A 55 -20.93 2.58 -19.60
C ARG A 55 -20.93 1.58 -20.75
N THR A 56 -20.43 1.97 -21.93
CA THR A 56 -20.45 1.13 -23.14
C THR A 56 -19.21 0.23 -23.22
N GLY A 57 -18.09 0.67 -22.66
CA GLY A 57 -16.79 0.02 -22.84
C GLY A 57 -16.14 0.29 -24.19
N GLU A 58 -16.71 1.19 -25.00
CA GLU A 58 -16.13 1.58 -26.28
C GLU A 58 -14.83 2.35 -26.06
N THR A 59 -13.84 2.06 -26.88
CA THR A 59 -12.54 2.72 -26.83
C THR A 59 -12.69 4.18 -27.28
N VAL A 60 -12.28 5.09 -26.40
CA VAL A 60 -12.17 6.54 -26.69
C VAL A 60 -10.78 6.86 -27.23
N TYR A 61 -9.74 6.25 -26.66
CA TYR A 61 -8.36 6.39 -27.13
C TYR A 61 -7.55 5.15 -26.75
N ALA A 62 -6.64 4.72 -27.61
CA ALA A 62 -5.74 3.61 -27.31
C ALA A 62 -4.38 3.79 -27.99
N ARG A 63 -3.32 3.36 -27.30
CA ARG A 63 -1.97 3.21 -27.84
C ARG A 63 -1.33 1.98 -27.23
N ASN A 64 -1.00 0.99 -28.06
CA ASN A 64 -0.46 -0.31 -27.63
C ASN A 64 -1.18 -0.91 -26.40
N PRO A 65 -2.52 -0.99 -26.38
CA PRO A 65 -3.27 -1.29 -25.15
C PRO A 65 -2.96 -2.69 -24.59
N ASN A 66 -2.48 -3.61 -25.43
CA ASN A 66 -2.18 -5.01 -25.10
C ASN A 66 -0.70 -5.25 -24.76
N ALA A 67 0.16 -4.23 -24.83
CA ALA A 67 1.57 -4.39 -24.47
C ALA A 67 1.72 -4.69 -22.98
N LEU A 68 2.49 -5.72 -22.64
CA LEU A 68 2.90 -5.98 -21.26
C LEU A 68 3.94 -4.96 -20.83
N LEU A 69 3.57 -4.13 -19.85
CA LEU A 69 4.41 -3.07 -19.31
C LEU A 69 4.49 -3.22 -17.80
N ALA A 70 5.60 -2.77 -17.20
CA ALA A 70 5.72 -2.69 -15.76
C ALA A 70 4.72 -1.65 -15.22
N PRO A 71 3.73 -2.04 -14.39
CA PRO A 71 2.72 -1.11 -13.87
C PRO A 71 3.19 -0.30 -12.67
N ALA A 72 4.30 -0.70 -12.04
CA ALA A 72 4.66 -0.25 -10.71
C ALA A 72 3.47 -0.41 -9.74
N SER A 73 3.22 0.59 -8.88
CA SER A 73 2.13 0.55 -7.89
C SER A 73 0.70 0.52 -8.44
N VAL A 74 0.48 0.60 -9.77
CA VAL A 74 -0.84 0.25 -10.35
C VAL A 74 -1.19 -1.22 -10.09
N THR A 75 -0.20 -2.08 -9.83
CA THR A 75 -0.41 -3.46 -9.31
C THR A 75 -1.34 -3.51 -8.09
N LYS A 76 -1.30 -2.48 -7.23
CA LYS A 76 -2.15 -2.42 -6.03
C LYS A 76 -3.65 -2.34 -6.34
N LEU A 77 -4.02 -1.96 -7.56
CA LEU A 77 -5.41 -2.07 -8.01
C LEU A 77 -5.85 -3.54 -8.00
N PHE A 78 -5.01 -4.45 -8.48
CA PHE A 78 -5.32 -5.88 -8.63
C PHE A 78 -5.36 -6.57 -7.27
N SER A 79 -4.29 -6.43 -6.47
CA SER A 79 -4.23 -7.02 -5.13
C SER A 79 -5.27 -6.42 -4.18
N GLY A 80 -5.52 -5.11 -4.29
CA GLY A 80 -6.59 -4.42 -3.57
C GLY A 80 -7.98 -4.92 -3.94
N ALA A 81 -8.26 -5.09 -5.23
CA ALA A 81 -9.54 -5.62 -5.69
C ALA A 81 -9.75 -7.07 -5.24
N ALA A 82 -8.75 -7.93 -5.39
CA ALA A 82 -8.82 -9.33 -4.97
C ALA A 82 -9.05 -9.45 -3.47
N ALA A 83 -8.31 -8.69 -2.64
CA ALA A 83 -8.53 -8.70 -1.19
C ALA A 83 -9.91 -8.14 -0.81
N LEU A 84 -10.37 -7.08 -1.47
CA LEU A 84 -11.69 -6.49 -1.19
C LEU A 84 -12.83 -7.45 -1.54
N VAL A 85 -12.73 -8.16 -2.67
CA VAL A 85 -13.71 -9.20 -3.06
C VAL A 85 -13.64 -10.41 -2.13
N ALA A 86 -12.44 -10.83 -1.72
CA ALA A 86 -12.25 -12.01 -0.88
C ALA A 86 -12.74 -11.80 0.57
N LEU A 87 -12.53 -10.60 1.12
CA LEU A 87 -12.81 -10.28 2.53
C LEU A 87 -14.13 -9.54 2.70
N GLY A 88 -14.44 -8.62 1.80
CA GLY A 88 -15.53 -7.65 1.91
C GLY A 88 -15.07 -6.32 2.54
N PRO A 89 -15.71 -5.19 2.18
CA PRO A 89 -15.29 -3.85 2.62
C PRO A 89 -15.41 -3.63 4.13
N ASP A 90 -16.40 -4.26 4.76
CA ASP A 90 -16.70 -4.12 6.18
C ASP A 90 -16.10 -5.23 7.05
N HIS A 91 -15.24 -6.09 6.46
CA HIS A 91 -14.53 -7.11 7.21
C HIS A 91 -13.65 -6.47 8.28
N THR A 92 -13.74 -7.00 9.50
CA THR A 92 -12.89 -6.64 10.64
C THR A 92 -12.18 -7.88 11.15
N GLN A 93 -11.03 -7.67 11.78
CA GLN A 93 -10.22 -8.72 12.39
C GLN A 93 -10.08 -8.46 13.88
N ASP A 94 -10.15 -9.53 14.68
CA ASP A 94 -9.93 -9.45 16.11
C ASP A 94 -8.50 -9.87 16.46
N THR A 95 -7.71 -8.93 16.97
CA THR A 95 -6.47 -9.23 17.69
C THR A 95 -6.82 -9.56 19.14
N ILE A 96 -6.57 -10.80 19.56
CA ILE A 96 -7.02 -11.32 20.86
C ILE A 96 -5.83 -11.59 21.77
N VAL A 97 -5.97 -11.25 23.05
CA VAL A 97 -5.02 -11.67 24.10
C VAL A 97 -5.67 -12.77 24.94
N TYR A 98 -5.02 -13.92 24.97
CA TYR A 98 -5.39 -15.06 25.79
C TYR A 98 -4.54 -15.12 27.05
N GLN A 99 -5.16 -15.60 28.12
CA GLN A 99 -4.51 -15.94 29.37
C GLN A 99 -4.21 -17.45 29.39
N ARG A 100 -2.96 -17.82 29.68
CA ARG A 100 -2.53 -19.20 29.92
C ARG A 100 -2.04 -19.38 31.35
N GLY A 101 -2.84 -20.04 32.17
CA GLY A 101 -2.57 -20.26 33.60
C GLY A 101 -3.60 -19.57 34.50
N PRO A 102 -3.63 -19.86 35.81
CA PRO A 102 -4.62 -19.31 36.72
C PRO A 102 -4.26 -17.88 37.16
N VAL A 103 -5.28 -17.06 37.46
CA VAL A 103 -5.11 -15.78 38.16
C VAL A 103 -5.35 -15.98 39.65
N LEU A 104 -4.33 -15.70 40.46
CA LEU A 104 -4.39 -15.76 41.92
C LEU A 104 -4.06 -14.37 42.48
N LYS A 105 -5.01 -13.76 43.21
CA LYS A 105 -4.85 -12.40 43.78
C LYS A 105 -4.33 -11.41 42.74
N ASN A 106 -5.03 -11.33 41.60
CA ASN A 106 -4.72 -10.44 40.46
C ASN A 106 -3.36 -10.70 39.77
N THR A 107 -2.67 -11.78 40.13
CA THR A 107 -1.43 -12.23 39.48
C THR A 107 -1.72 -13.42 38.58
N LEU A 108 -1.47 -13.27 37.28
CA LEU A 108 -1.46 -14.39 36.34
C LEU A 108 -0.21 -15.25 36.59
N ARG A 109 -0.41 -16.50 37.01
CA ARG A 109 0.64 -17.52 37.13
C ARG A 109 0.81 -18.24 35.80
N GLY A 110 1.43 -17.56 34.85
CA GLY A 110 1.62 -18.04 33.50
C GLY A 110 1.69 -16.90 32.50
N ASP A 111 1.32 -17.19 31.25
CA ASP A 111 1.67 -16.34 30.11
C ASP A 111 0.45 -15.62 29.54
N LEU A 112 0.71 -14.44 28.95
CA LEU A 112 -0.23 -13.82 28.00
C LEU A 112 0.17 -14.20 26.59
N VAL A 113 -0.83 -14.45 25.72
CA VAL A 113 -0.61 -14.76 24.31
C VAL A 113 -1.43 -13.81 23.45
N LEU A 114 -0.78 -12.87 22.76
CA LEU A 114 -1.39 -11.99 21.78
C LEU A 114 -1.35 -12.68 20.42
N VAL A 115 -2.52 -12.94 19.83
CA VAL A 115 -2.64 -13.58 18.52
C VAL A 115 -2.69 -12.52 17.43
N ALA A 116 -1.69 -12.55 16.54
CA ALA A 116 -1.58 -11.62 15.44
C ALA A 116 -2.59 -11.98 14.34
N SER A 117 -3.56 -11.09 14.12
CA SER A 117 -4.70 -11.35 13.24
C SER A 117 -4.51 -10.91 11.80
N GLY A 118 -3.38 -10.28 11.46
CA GLY A 118 -3.18 -9.62 10.17
C GLY A 118 -3.67 -8.17 10.11
N ASP A 119 -3.98 -7.55 11.26
CA ASP A 119 -4.40 -6.15 11.32
C ASP A 119 -3.23 -5.25 10.89
N LEU A 120 -3.41 -4.56 9.75
CA LEU A 120 -2.40 -3.70 9.14
C LEU A 120 -2.19 -2.39 9.91
N MET A 121 -3.20 -1.95 10.65
CA MET A 121 -3.21 -0.63 11.27
C MET A 121 -3.03 -0.68 12.79
N LEU A 122 -3.50 -1.73 13.45
CA LEU A 122 -3.47 -1.97 14.90
C LEU A 122 -3.68 -0.69 15.74
N GLY A 123 -4.67 0.11 15.33
CA GLY A 123 -5.05 1.40 15.94
C GLY A 123 -4.22 2.62 15.54
N GLY A 124 -3.02 2.45 14.98
CA GLY A 124 -2.09 3.54 14.66
C GLY A 124 -2.51 4.47 13.50
N ARG A 125 -3.59 4.16 12.80
CA ARG A 125 -4.09 4.89 11.61
C ARG A 125 -5.54 5.37 11.77
N THR A 126 -6.10 5.35 12.98
CA THR A 126 -7.49 5.78 13.21
C THR A 126 -7.56 6.86 14.28
N LYS A 127 -8.33 7.91 14.03
CA LYS A 127 -8.62 8.99 14.98
C LYS A 127 -10.05 9.46 14.81
N ASP A 128 -10.78 9.58 15.91
CA ASP A 128 -12.19 10.04 15.91
C ASP A 128 -13.08 9.28 14.91
N GLY A 129 -12.85 7.97 14.78
CA GLY A 129 -13.58 7.08 13.86
C GLY A 129 -13.22 7.25 12.38
N LYS A 130 -12.16 7.99 12.06
CA LYS A 130 -11.69 8.22 10.68
C LYS A 130 -10.30 7.65 10.47
N THR A 131 -10.06 7.19 9.25
CA THR A 131 -8.74 6.77 8.77
C THR A 131 -7.85 7.98 8.54
N VAL A 132 -6.62 7.93 9.05
CA VAL A 132 -5.64 9.02 8.99
C VAL A 132 -4.42 8.59 8.19
N PHE A 133 -4.05 9.39 7.21
CA PHE A 133 -2.82 9.28 6.44
C PHE A 133 -2.32 10.68 6.05
N LYS A 134 -1.12 10.73 5.49
CA LYS A 134 -0.55 11.95 4.90
C LYS A 134 -0.19 11.71 3.44
N ASP A 135 -0.30 12.74 2.60
CA ASP A 135 0.04 12.62 1.17
C ASP A 135 1.53 12.29 0.99
N LYS A 136 2.36 12.83 1.89
CA LYS A 136 3.78 12.54 2.05
C LYS A 136 3.98 11.75 3.33
N ASP A 137 3.59 10.49 3.31
CA ASP A 137 3.47 9.67 4.51
C ASP A 137 4.81 9.27 5.13
N HIS A 138 4.83 9.17 6.46
CA HIS A 138 6.02 8.82 7.25
C HIS A 138 6.67 7.50 6.83
N THR A 139 5.90 6.51 6.35
CA THR A 139 6.44 5.21 5.91
C THR A 139 7.44 5.32 4.75
N TYR A 140 7.53 6.48 4.09
CA TYR A 140 8.50 6.77 3.02
C TYR A 140 9.44 7.94 3.35
N ALA A 141 9.58 8.30 4.63
CA ALA A 141 10.41 9.43 5.07
C ALA A 141 11.91 9.29 4.74
N ASN A 142 12.37 8.13 4.25
CA ASN A 142 13.75 7.96 3.75
C ASN A 142 13.92 8.33 2.27
N SER A 143 12.83 8.56 1.53
CA SER A 143 12.87 8.97 0.12
C SER A 143 12.97 10.49 -0.09
N GLY A 144 12.84 11.28 0.99
CA GLY A 144 12.86 12.74 0.97
C GLY A 144 12.91 13.32 2.39
N PHE A 145 12.70 14.64 2.53
CA PHE A 145 12.70 15.34 3.83
C PHE A 145 11.39 16.08 4.11
N ASP A 146 10.37 15.85 3.28
CA ASP A 146 9.08 16.51 3.33
C ASP A 146 7.95 15.64 3.90
N ALA A 147 8.26 14.40 4.30
CA ALA A 147 7.32 13.49 4.92
C ALA A 147 6.73 14.05 6.23
N GLU A 148 5.48 13.70 6.48
CA GLU A 148 4.67 14.13 7.61
C GLU A 148 4.24 12.93 8.44
N LEU A 149 4.18 13.15 9.77
CA LEU A 149 3.57 12.18 10.68
C LEU A 149 2.06 12.31 10.67
N THR A 150 1.38 11.18 10.83
CA THR A 150 -0.01 11.18 11.28
C THR A 150 -0.09 11.66 12.73
N ASP A 151 -1.19 12.33 13.08
CA ASP A 151 -1.47 12.83 14.43
C ASP A 151 -2.19 11.78 15.31
N THR A 152 -1.89 10.52 15.04
CA THR A 152 -2.37 9.33 15.73
C THR A 152 -1.33 8.80 16.72
N ASP A 153 -1.78 8.02 17.70
CA ASP A 153 -0.90 7.25 18.57
C ASP A 153 -0.59 5.89 17.91
N PRO A 154 0.67 5.61 17.53
CA PRO A 154 1.04 4.34 16.90
C PRO A 154 0.88 3.13 17.84
N LEU A 155 0.71 3.37 19.15
CA LEU A 155 0.50 2.31 20.15
C LEU A 155 -0.97 2.12 20.54
N ALA A 156 -1.91 2.85 19.92
CA ALA A 156 -3.31 2.88 20.36
C ALA A 156 -3.94 1.48 20.52
N GLY A 157 -3.73 0.56 19.58
CA GLY A 157 -4.26 -0.80 19.66
C GLY A 157 -3.63 -1.63 20.79
N LEU A 158 -2.30 -1.55 20.95
CA LEU A 158 -1.60 -2.27 22.03
C LEU A 158 -1.96 -1.72 23.41
N ASP A 159 -2.10 -0.40 23.55
CA ASP A 159 -2.53 0.23 24.80
C ASP A 159 -4.01 -0.10 25.11
N ALA A 160 -4.88 -0.19 24.11
CA ALA A 160 -6.26 -0.65 24.29
C ALA A 160 -6.31 -2.10 24.81
N LEU A 161 -5.52 -3.01 24.22
CA LEU A 161 -5.39 -4.39 24.70
C LEU A 161 -4.87 -4.44 26.14
N ALA A 162 -3.82 -3.67 26.46
CA ALA A 162 -3.23 -3.63 27.80
C ALA A 162 -4.22 -3.13 28.87
N LYS A 163 -5.03 -2.10 28.55
CA LYS A 163 -6.10 -1.62 29.44
C LYS A 163 -7.14 -2.69 29.71
N GLN A 164 -7.54 -3.45 28.69
CA GLN A 164 -8.50 -4.56 28.85
C GLN A 164 -7.92 -5.70 29.68
N VAL A 165 -6.65 -6.08 29.48
CA VAL A 165 -5.96 -7.08 30.34
C VAL A 165 -6.04 -6.66 31.81
N ARG A 166 -5.80 -5.38 32.12
CA ARG A 166 -5.94 -4.87 33.48
C ARG A 166 -7.39 -4.91 33.98
N ALA A 167 -8.34 -4.51 33.14
CA ALA A 167 -9.77 -4.54 33.46
C ALA A 167 -10.28 -5.97 33.71
N ALA A 168 -9.66 -6.99 33.10
CA ALA A 168 -9.91 -8.41 33.37
C ALA A 168 -9.37 -8.88 34.74
N GLY A 169 -8.80 -7.98 35.55
CA GLY A 169 -8.32 -8.26 36.90
C GLY A 169 -6.86 -8.67 36.97
N ILE A 170 -6.11 -8.67 35.87
CA ILE A 170 -4.68 -9.01 35.84
C ILE A 170 -3.86 -7.75 36.07
N THR A 171 -3.23 -7.62 37.24
CA THR A 171 -2.32 -6.50 37.57
C THR A 171 -0.85 -6.92 37.57
N ARG A 172 -0.56 -8.23 37.49
CA ARG A 172 0.79 -8.78 37.41
C ARG A 172 0.81 -10.06 36.58
N VAL A 173 1.84 -10.24 35.75
CA VAL A 173 2.09 -11.43 34.93
C VAL A 173 3.39 -12.08 35.40
N ASP A 174 3.26 -13.26 36.01
CA ASP A 174 4.36 -14.12 36.48
C ASP A 174 4.62 -15.24 35.47
N GLY A 175 4.89 -14.82 34.24
CA GLY A 175 5.25 -15.65 33.11
C GLY A 175 5.70 -14.75 31.97
N ASP A 176 5.59 -15.25 30.75
CA ASP A 176 6.01 -14.56 29.54
C ASP A 176 4.85 -13.83 28.84
N VAL A 177 5.20 -13.03 27.85
CA VAL A 177 4.27 -12.46 26.87
C VAL A 177 4.64 -13.02 25.52
N LEU A 178 3.71 -13.71 24.86
CA LEU A 178 3.92 -14.39 23.58
C LEU A 178 3.17 -13.65 22.47
N ILE A 179 3.75 -13.64 21.28
CA ILE A 179 3.06 -13.25 20.03
C ILE A 179 2.89 -14.50 19.20
N ASP A 180 1.65 -14.83 18.85
CA ASP A 180 1.36 -15.89 17.87
C ASP A 180 1.19 -15.26 16.49
N ASP A 181 2.26 -15.31 15.70
CA ASP A 181 2.33 -14.82 14.32
C ASP A 181 2.22 -15.96 13.29
N ARG A 182 1.53 -17.06 13.63
CA ARG A 182 1.37 -18.24 12.75
C ARG A 182 0.17 -18.16 11.80
N LEU A 183 -0.39 -16.97 11.57
CA LEU A 183 -1.50 -16.77 10.62
C LEU A 183 -1.06 -17.05 9.18
N PHE A 184 0.08 -16.50 8.79
CA PHE A 184 0.74 -16.75 7.51
C PHE A 184 2.26 -16.65 7.68
N VAL A 185 3.01 -17.18 6.71
CA VAL A 185 4.48 -17.21 6.77
C VAL A 185 5.06 -15.81 6.62
N ARG A 186 6.12 -15.52 7.39
CA ARG A 186 6.94 -14.31 7.19
C ARG A 186 7.50 -14.31 5.77
N THR A 187 7.38 -13.18 5.07
CA THR A 187 7.87 -13.01 3.70
C THR A 187 8.45 -11.61 3.50
N ARG A 188 8.92 -11.30 2.30
CA ARG A 188 9.41 -9.97 1.92
C ARG A 188 8.36 -9.16 1.19
N SER A 189 8.43 -7.85 1.41
CA SER A 189 7.69 -6.84 0.68
C SER A 189 8.11 -6.89 -0.78
N SER A 190 7.13 -6.79 -1.66
CA SER A 190 7.33 -6.75 -3.11
C SER A 190 7.44 -5.31 -3.61
N GLY A 191 7.98 -4.41 -2.78
CA GLY A 191 8.12 -2.97 -3.04
C GLY A 191 9.14 -2.32 -2.09
N SER A 192 9.43 -1.04 -2.28
CA SER A 192 10.34 -0.28 -1.42
C SER A 192 9.75 0.02 -0.03
N GLY A 193 10.57 0.48 0.91
CA GLY A 193 10.14 0.80 2.27
C GLY A 193 10.38 -0.37 3.23
N PRO A 194 9.49 -0.59 4.22
CA PRO A 194 9.61 -1.73 5.14
C PRO A 194 9.61 -3.06 4.38
N ASP A 195 10.61 -3.90 4.65
CA ASP A 195 10.86 -5.13 3.88
C ASP A 195 10.10 -6.34 4.45
N VAL A 196 9.83 -6.39 5.75
CA VAL A 196 9.32 -7.61 6.38
C VAL A 196 7.79 -7.58 6.48
N VAL A 197 7.15 -8.53 5.78
CA VAL A 197 5.72 -8.82 5.89
C VAL A 197 5.50 -9.88 6.98
N SER A 198 4.65 -9.57 7.95
CA SER A 198 4.33 -10.42 9.11
C SER A 198 2.86 -10.26 9.50
N PRO A 199 2.22 -11.26 10.14
CA PRO A 199 0.85 -11.14 10.65
C PRO A 199 0.61 -10.05 11.70
N ILE A 200 1.65 -9.47 12.27
CA ILE A 200 1.56 -8.33 13.18
C ILE A 200 2.26 -7.12 12.56
N THR A 201 1.55 -5.99 12.52
CA THR A 201 2.09 -4.72 12.05
C THR A 201 1.83 -3.66 13.10
N VAL A 202 2.88 -2.95 13.52
CA VAL A 202 2.78 -1.82 14.44
C VAL A 202 3.53 -0.64 13.84
N ASN A 203 2.85 0.50 13.69
CA ASN A 203 3.42 1.70 13.04
C ASN A 203 4.08 1.39 11.70
N ASP A 204 3.42 0.61 10.84
CA ASP A 204 3.94 0.18 9.54
C ASP A 204 5.30 -0.55 9.59
N ASN A 205 5.60 -1.22 10.71
CA ASN A 205 6.88 -1.88 10.97
C ASN A 205 8.07 -0.92 10.84
N VAL A 206 7.89 0.32 11.30
CA VAL A 206 8.96 1.31 11.44
C VAL A 206 8.92 2.00 12.80
N VAL A 207 10.06 2.54 13.20
CA VAL A 207 10.10 3.67 14.13
C VAL A 207 10.41 4.95 13.38
N ASP A 208 9.70 6.01 13.72
CA ASP A 208 9.94 7.37 13.26
C ASP A 208 11.02 8.02 14.11
N VAL A 209 11.98 8.66 13.47
CA VAL A 209 13.02 9.50 14.08
C VAL A 209 12.71 10.94 13.73
N VAL A 210 12.19 11.68 14.70
CA VAL A 210 11.83 13.09 14.56
C VAL A 210 13.00 13.95 15.01
N VAL A 211 13.56 14.71 14.07
CA VAL A 211 14.70 15.59 14.27
C VAL A 211 14.24 17.03 14.20
N THR A 212 14.30 17.73 15.33
CA THR A 212 13.95 19.16 15.43
C THR A 212 15.22 19.99 15.57
N PRO A 213 15.44 21.01 14.71
CA PRO A 213 16.62 21.86 14.83
C PRO A 213 16.68 22.56 16.19
N GLY A 214 17.89 22.79 16.67
CA GLY A 214 18.17 23.62 17.84
C GLY A 214 17.95 25.11 17.54
N ALA A 215 18.05 25.94 18.59
CA ALA A 215 17.76 27.37 18.49
C ALA A 215 18.77 28.15 17.62
N GLU A 216 20.03 27.70 17.56
CA GLU A 216 21.13 28.39 16.90
C GLU A 216 21.99 27.45 16.07
N GLU A 217 22.74 27.99 15.11
CA GLU A 217 23.69 27.22 14.33
C GLU A 217 24.78 26.61 15.24
N GLY A 218 25.16 25.36 14.98
CA GLY A 218 26.07 24.57 15.82
C GLY A 218 25.41 23.92 17.03
N ALA A 219 24.20 24.34 17.44
CA ALA A 219 23.50 23.72 18.56
C ALA A 219 23.04 22.29 18.23
N PRO A 220 23.01 21.36 19.22
CA PRO A 220 22.47 20.03 19.00
C PRO A 220 20.98 20.08 18.65
N ALA A 221 20.56 19.24 17.69
CA ALA A 221 19.17 19.03 17.36
C ALA A 221 18.52 18.09 18.38
N LYS A 222 17.23 18.28 18.64
CA LYS A 222 16.44 17.35 19.45
C LYS A 222 16.00 16.17 18.58
N VAL A 223 16.37 14.96 18.97
CA VAL A 223 16.02 13.72 18.26
C VAL A 223 15.13 12.85 19.13
N VAL A 224 13.95 12.48 18.62
CA VAL A 224 12.94 11.70 19.35
C VAL A 224 12.49 10.51 18.50
N MET A 225 12.36 9.33 19.12
CA MET A 225 11.83 8.13 18.49
C MET A 225 10.31 8.00 18.76
N ARG A 226 9.53 7.67 17.73
CA ARG A 226 8.08 7.38 17.81
C ARG A 226 7.77 6.03 17.12
N PRO A 227 7.07 5.09 17.78
CA PRO A 227 6.79 5.09 19.22
C PRO A 227 8.08 5.11 20.05
N ALA A 228 8.01 5.74 21.23
CA ALA A 228 9.09 5.64 22.19
C ALA A 228 9.13 4.22 22.77
N THR A 229 10.27 3.55 22.66
CA THR A 229 10.45 2.16 23.07
C THR A 229 11.87 1.90 23.53
N THR A 230 12.05 0.87 24.36
CA THR A 230 13.36 0.32 24.74
C THR A 230 13.81 -0.81 23.83
N PHE A 231 13.00 -1.19 22.83
CA PHE A 231 13.37 -2.21 21.85
C PHE A 231 14.59 -1.79 21.02
N PHE A 232 14.61 -0.52 20.59
CA PHE A 232 15.72 0.05 19.86
C PHE A 232 16.61 0.90 20.76
N ASP A 233 17.92 0.72 20.62
CA ASP A 233 18.94 1.62 21.16
C ASP A 233 19.33 2.64 20.08
N MET A 234 19.00 3.91 20.32
CA MET A 234 19.22 5.00 19.38
C MET A 234 20.33 5.93 19.88
N ASP A 235 21.47 5.92 19.19
CA ASP A 235 22.56 6.86 19.41
C ASP A 235 22.44 8.04 18.44
N ALA A 236 22.01 9.21 18.92
CA ALA A 236 21.75 10.37 18.07
C ALA A 236 22.77 11.50 18.27
N LEU A 237 23.41 11.90 17.17
CA LEU A 237 24.29 13.06 17.07
C LEU A 237 23.93 13.84 15.80
N VAL A 238 23.05 14.83 15.96
CA VAL A 238 22.61 15.71 14.89
C VAL A 238 22.78 17.15 15.33
N THR A 239 23.34 18.01 14.47
CA THR A 239 23.54 19.43 14.77
C THR A 239 22.70 20.32 13.88
N THR A 240 22.52 21.56 14.31
CA THR A 240 21.78 22.58 13.57
C THR A 240 22.75 23.31 12.63
N GLY A 241 22.49 23.25 11.34
CA GLY A 241 23.25 23.96 10.31
C GLY A 241 22.61 25.31 9.93
N PRO A 242 23.19 26.00 8.95
CA PRO A 242 22.66 27.27 8.45
C PRO A 242 21.22 27.16 7.94
N GLU A 243 20.45 28.23 8.08
CA GLU A 243 19.01 28.28 7.72
C GLU A 243 18.71 27.83 6.28
N LYS A 244 19.60 28.17 5.33
CA LYS A 244 19.44 27.84 3.90
C LYS A 244 20.13 26.53 3.48
N ALA A 245 20.77 25.82 4.40
CA ALA A 245 21.44 24.57 4.06
C ALA A 245 20.41 23.43 3.90
N PRO A 246 20.64 22.46 2.99
CA PRO A 246 19.81 21.28 2.92
C PRO A 246 19.96 20.43 4.19
N ALA A 247 18.87 19.79 4.61
CA ALA A 247 18.94 18.77 5.65
C ALA A 247 19.71 17.55 5.12
N ASN A 248 20.52 16.94 5.99
CA ASN A 248 21.22 15.69 5.71
C ASN A 248 21.24 14.89 7.01
N VAL A 249 20.27 13.99 7.17
CA VAL A 249 20.20 13.09 8.32
C VAL A 249 20.35 11.66 7.81
N GLN A 250 21.17 10.85 8.45
CA GLN A 250 21.41 9.45 8.11
C GLN A 250 21.10 8.58 9.32
N LEU A 251 20.45 7.44 9.05
CA LEU A 251 20.19 6.39 10.03
C LEU A 251 21.05 5.20 9.62
N LEU A 252 21.93 4.76 10.51
CA LEU A 252 22.90 3.69 10.26
C LEU A 252 22.61 2.55 11.22
N ALA A 253 22.29 1.36 10.71
CA ALA A 253 22.23 0.17 11.54
C ALA A 253 23.63 -0.15 12.08
N VAL A 254 23.79 -0.25 13.39
CA VAL A 254 25.08 -0.52 14.06
C VAL A 254 25.07 -1.82 14.87
N GLY A 255 23.91 -2.45 15.03
CA GLY A 255 23.75 -3.72 15.73
C GLY A 255 22.31 -4.22 15.68
N ALA A 256 22.06 -5.36 16.30
CA ALA A 256 20.71 -5.91 16.43
C ALA A 256 19.85 -4.96 17.29
N ASN A 257 18.82 -4.38 16.69
CA ASN A 257 17.99 -3.34 17.29
C ASN A 257 18.80 -2.11 17.79
N GLN A 258 19.92 -1.79 17.14
CA GLN A 258 20.70 -0.59 17.46
C GLN A 258 20.96 0.22 16.19
N PHE A 259 20.74 1.53 16.25
CA PHE A 259 21.04 2.41 15.14
C PHE A 259 21.55 3.78 15.59
N ALA A 260 22.41 4.35 14.75
CA ALA A 260 22.95 5.69 14.92
C ALA A 260 22.22 6.69 14.03
N VAL A 261 21.93 7.88 14.56
CA VAL A 261 21.40 9.03 13.81
C VAL A 261 22.50 10.06 13.69
N ARG A 262 22.87 10.45 12.46
CA ARG A 262 23.97 11.39 12.19
C ARG A 262 23.55 12.46 11.20
N GLY A 263 24.13 13.66 11.33
CA GLY A 263 24.12 14.67 10.29
C GLY A 263 23.66 16.06 10.77
N THR A 264 22.98 16.81 9.89
CA THR A 264 22.60 18.20 10.11
C THR A 264 21.18 18.52 9.66
N VAL A 265 20.54 19.49 10.33
CA VAL A 265 19.24 20.05 9.94
C VAL A 265 19.29 21.59 9.94
N PRO A 266 18.59 22.29 9.02
CA PRO A 266 18.65 23.74 8.93
C PRO A 266 17.96 24.41 10.14
N LYS A 267 18.59 25.48 10.66
CA LYS A 267 17.98 26.38 11.65
C LYS A 267 16.64 26.91 11.14
N GLY A 268 15.65 27.04 12.03
CA GLY A 268 14.33 27.59 11.70
C GLY A 268 13.44 26.68 10.83
N GLY A 269 13.96 25.52 10.38
CA GLY A 269 13.21 24.54 9.62
C GLY A 269 12.17 23.80 10.46
N LYS A 270 11.19 23.20 9.77
CA LYS A 270 10.23 22.27 10.39
C LYS A 270 10.95 21.01 10.90
N PRO A 271 10.38 20.28 11.89
CA PRO A 271 10.90 18.96 12.25
C PRO A 271 10.98 18.06 11.02
N HIS A 272 12.11 17.36 10.88
CA HIS A 272 12.31 16.36 9.85
C HIS A 272 12.02 14.97 10.39
N VAL A 273 11.39 14.14 9.57
CA VAL A 273 11.11 12.74 9.90
C VAL A 273 12.04 11.85 9.08
N ARG A 274 12.59 10.83 9.72
CA ARG A 274 13.24 9.68 9.08
C ARG A 274 12.65 8.42 9.67
N ILE A 275 12.84 7.28 9.01
CA ILE A 275 12.35 5.99 9.52
C ILE A 275 13.48 4.98 9.63
N PHE A 276 13.42 4.15 10.67
CA PHE A 276 14.20 2.93 10.80
C PHE A 276 13.26 1.73 10.67
N GLY A 277 13.60 0.79 9.79
CA GLY A 277 12.81 -0.41 9.54
C GLY A 277 12.91 -1.43 10.67
N VAL A 278 11.83 -2.15 10.92
CA VAL A 278 11.78 -3.25 11.89
C VAL A 278 12.01 -4.57 11.17
N ASP A 279 13.14 -5.22 11.45
CA ASP A 279 13.46 -6.53 10.87
C ASP A 279 12.71 -7.68 11.55
N GLU A 280 12.36 -7.56 12.84
CA GLU A 280 11.67 -8.59 13.61
C GLU A 280 10.30 -8.11 14.17
N PRO A 281 9.26 -7.98 13.33
CA PRO A 281 7.97 -7.40 13.72
C PRO A 281 7.31 -8.07 14.93
N ALA A 282 7.39 -9.40 15.05
CA ALA A 282 6.82 -10.11 16.20
C ALA A 282 7.55 -9.79 17.52
N LEU A 283 8.89 -9.70 17.50
CA LEU A 283 9.66 -9.30 18.68
C LEU A 283 9.43 -7.83 19.03
N PHE A 284 9.32 -6.96 18.02
CA PHE A 284 9.00 -5.55 18.21
C PHE A 284 7.61 -5.37 18.82
N ALA A 285 6.58 -6.03 18.28
CA ALA A 285 5.23 -5.99 18.84
C ALA A 285 5.17 -6.56 20.26
N ARG A 286 5.92 -7.62 20.55
CA ARG A 286 6.07 -8.17 21.90
C ARG A 286 6.63 -7.13 22.87
N ALA A 287 7.72 -6.48 22.48
CA ALA A 287 8.38 -5.46 23.27
C ALA A 287 7.43 -4.29 23.58
N LEU A 288 6.77 -3.76 22.55
CA LEU A 288 5.79 -2.69 22.68
C LEU A 288 4.59 -3.10 23.54
N PHE A 289 4.11 -4.35 23.44
CA PHE A 289 3.00 -4.81 24.25
C PHE A 289 3.38 -5.00 25.73
N ILE A 290 4.59 -5.47 26.04
CA ILE A 290 5.12 -5.49 27.41
C ILE A 290 5.21 -4.06 27.99
N GLU A 291 5.68 -3.10 27.19
CA GLU A 291 5.73 -1.70 27.58
C GLU A 291 4.34 -1.09 27.79
N ALA A 292 3.39 -1.40 26.90
CA ALA A 292 1.98 -1.01 27.02
C ALA A 292 1.34 -1.58 28.30
N LEU A 293 1.55 -2.87 28.61
CA LEU A 293 1.12 -3.51 29.86
C LEU A 293 1.63 -2.74 31.08
N ARG A 294 2.94 -2.45 31.13
CA ARG A 294 3.57 -1.70 32.23
C ARG A 294 3.00 -0.30 32.37
N ARG A 295 2.89 0.44 31.26
CA ARG A 295 2.36 1.82 31.23
C ARG A 295 0.90 1.89 31.67
N ASN A 296 0.14 0.83 31.44
CA ASN A 296 -1.26 0.71 31.84
C ASN A 296 -1.46 0.00 33.20
N GLY A 297 -0.40 -0.19 33.99
CA GLY A 297 -0.48 -0.67 35.37
C GLY A 297 -0.51 -2.18 35.55
N VAL A 298 -0.06 -2.95 34.54
CA VAL A 298 0.16 -4.41 34.62
C VAL A 298 1.66 -4.69 34.74
N GLN A 299 2.09 -5.22 35.87
CA GLN A 299 3.49 -5.58 36.08
C GLN A 299 3.85 -6.83 35.27
N ALA A 300 4.56 -6.67 34.15
CA ALA A 300 5.09 -7.77 33.35
C ALA A 300 6.62 -7.88 33.54
N GLN A 301 7.09 -9.02 34.07
CA GLN A 301 8.52 -9.26 34.32
C GLN A 301 9.28 -9.78 33.09
N ALA A 302 8.56 -10.13 32.02
CA ALA A 302 9.14 -10.57 30.76
C ALA A 302 10.22 -9.60 30.24
N ALA A 303 11.35 -10.15 29.79
CA ALA A 303 12.44 -9.36 29.21
C ALA A 303 12.03 -8.87 27.83
N VAL A 304 12.17 -7.56 27.57
CA VAL A 304 11.74 -6.89 26.34
C VAL A 304 12.53 -7.36 25.12
N LEU A 305 13.86 -7.39 25.24
CA LEU A 305 14.79 -7.67 24.12
C LEU A 305 15.04 -9.17 23.86
N ARG A 306 14.60 -10.05 24.75
CA ARG A 306 14.78 -11.50 24.57
C ARG A 306 13.53 -12.10 23.94
N PRO A 307 13.67 -13.01 22.95
CA PRO A 307 12.56 -13.84 22.52
C PRO A 307 11.92 -14.56 23.70
N ALA A 308 10.63 -14.86 23.58
CA ALA A 308 9.94 -15.59 24.63
C ALA A 308 10.57 -16.97 24.85
N GLY A 309 10.72 -17.35 26.13
CA GLY A 309 11.26 -18.66 26.50
C GLY A 309 10.22 -19.78 26.44
N ALA A 310 8.93 -19.41 26.54
CA ALA A 310 7.83 -20.36 26.54
C ALA A 310 7.33 -20.67 25.11
N ARG A 311 6.90 -21.92 24.89
CA ARG A 311 6.31 -22.35 23.61
C ARG A 311 4.90 -21.77 23.46
N LEU A 312 4.51 -21.45 22.22
CA LEU A 312 3.12 -21.13 21.89
C LEU A 312 2.19 -22.33 22.15
N PRO A 313 0.93 -22.11 22.56
CA PRO A 313 -0.09 -23.17 22.61
C PRO A 313 -0.27 -23.83 21.23
N ALA A 314 -0.76 -25.08 21.20
CA ALA A 314 -1.27 -25.65 19.97
C ALA A 314 -2.49 -24.84 19.49
N LYS A 315 -2.68 -24.70 18.17
CA LYS A 315 -3.81 -23.91 17.64
C LYS A 315 -5.17 -24.41 18.15
N SER A 316 -5.32 -25.72 18.33
CA SER A 316 -6.52 -26.37 18.89
C SER A 316 -6.78 -26.07 20.37
N ASP A 317 -5.83 -25.51 21.10
CA ASP A 317 -6.00 -25.23 22.53
C ASP A 317 -6.55 -23.83 22.82
N TYR A 318 -6.52 -22.90 21.84
CA TYR A 318 -7.02 -21.54 22.04
C TYR A 318 -8.48 -21.46 22.46
N GLU A 319 -9.33 -22.37 21.95
CA GLU A 319 -10.75 -22.45 22.33
C GLU A 319 -10.97 -22.74 23.81
N LYS A 320 -9.96 -23.31 24.48
CA LYS A 320 -9.98 -23.64 25.91
C LYS A 320 -9.36 -22.54 26.79
N LEU A 321 -8.68 -21.57 26.18
CA LEU A 321 -8.02 -20.49 26.89
C LEU A 321 -8.98 -19.32 27.11
N GLN A 322 -8.83 -18.63 28.24
CA GLN A 322 -9.63 -17.46 28.54
C GLN A 322 -9.15 -16.26 27.71
N LYS A 323 -10.07 -15.63 26.99
CA LYS A 323 -9.84 -14.32 26.35
C LYS A 323 -9.90 -13.23 27.42
N VAL A 324 -8.87 -12.40 27.50
CA VAL A 324 -8.78 -11.30 28.49
C VAL A 324 -8.70 -9.92 27.85
N ALA A 325 -8.43 -9.83 26.54
CA ALA A 325 -8.59 -8.62 25.76
C ALA A 325 -8.90 -8.94 24.30
N THR A 326 -9.59 -8.03 23.61
CA THR A 326 -9.84 -8.09 22.18
C THR A 326 -9.81 -6.69 21.59
N PHE A 327 -9.05 -6.50 20.52
CA PHE A 327 -9.04 -5.30 19.71
C PHE A 327 -9.54 -5.64 18.32
N THR A 328 -10.68 -5.07 17.96
CA THR A 328 -11.26 -5.21 16.62
C THR A 328 -10.71 -4.11 15.72
N SER A 329 -10.16 -4.49 14.57
CA SER A 329 -9.61 -3.56 13.59
C SER A 329 -10.68 -2.61 13.04
N ALA A 330 -10.25 -1.51 12.43
CA ALA A 330 -11.14 -0.78 11.52
C ALA A 330 -11.55 -1.69 10.33
N PRO A 331 -12.68 -1.40 9.67
CA PRO A 331 -13.10 -2.08 8.44
C PRO A 331 -12.00 -2.18 7.38
N PHE A 332 -11.96 -3.27 6.62
CA PHE A 332 -10.91 -3.50 5.60
C PHE A 332 -10.81 -2.37 4.56
N LYS A 333 -11.91 -1.70 4.21
CA LYS A 333 -11.91 -0.52 3.32
C LYS A 333 -11.01 0.62 3.81
N ASP A 334 -10.79 0.74 5.12
CA ASP A 334 -9.90 1.75 5.70
C ASP A 334 -8.43 1.39 5.49
N ALA A 335 -8.06 0.12 5.68
CA ALA A 335 -6.72 -0.36 5.35
C ALA A 335 -6.45 -0.27 3.83
N LEU A 336 -7.46 -0.55 2.99
CA LEU A 336 -7.37 -0.35 1.54
C LEU A 336 -7.18 1.12 1.18
N THR A 337 -7.84 2.04 1.89
CA THR A 337 -7.66 3.49 1.72
C THR A 337 -6.21 3.88 1.95
N VAL A 338 -5.60 3.48 3.07
CA VAL A 338 -4.15 3.73 3.31
C VAL A 338 -3.31 3.09 2.21
N THR A 339 -3.61 1.85 1.83
CA THR A 339 -2.88 1.11 0.79
C THR A 339 -2.85 1.87 -0.54
N LEU A 340 -3.98 2.45 -0.98
CA LEU A 340 -4.09 3.09 -2.29
C LEU A 340 -3.74 4.59 -2.26
N LYS A 341 -4.17 5.33 -1.23
CA LYS A 341 -3.89 6.77 -1.04
C LYS A 341 -2.40 7.04 -0.85
N VAL A 342 -1.79 6.35 0.12
CA VAL A 342 -0.35 6.44 0.43
C VAL A 342 0.49 5.64 -0.56
N SER A 343 -0.11 4.65 -1.23
CA SER A 343 0.61 3.64 -2.00
C SER A 343 1.47 2.72 -1.13
N ASN A 344 1.02 2.42 0.09
CA ASN A 344 1.77 1.66 1.09
C ASN A 344 2.12 0.24 0.60
N ASN A 345 3.42 -0.03 0.44
CA ASN A 345 3.94 -1.28 -0.09
C ASN A 345 3.82 -2.43 0.91
N LEU A 346 4.08 -2.17 2.19
CA LEU A 346 3.95 -3.19 3.24
C LEU A 346 2.51 -3.72 3.28
N TYR A 347 1.53 -2.82 3.24
CA TYR A 347 0.11 -3.20 3.27
C TYR A 347 -0.24 -4.00 2.01
N ALA A 348 0.12 -3.49 0.83
CA ALA A 348 -0.14 -4.16 -0.44
C ALA A 348 0.51 -5.54 -0.54
N SER A 349 1.75 -5.71 -0.04
CA SER A 349 2.43 -7.00 -0.01
C SER A 349 1.83 -7.98 0.99
N THR A 350 1.09 -7.47 1.99
CA THR A 350 0.35 -8.30 2.96
C THR A 350 -1.00 -8.75 2.41
N LEU A 351 -1.58 -8.07 1.40
CA LEU A 351 -2.89 -8.42 0.86
C LEU A 351 -3.00 -9.86 0.35
N PRO A 352 -2.05 -10.41 -0.45
CA PRO A 352 -2.08 -11.82 -0.83
C PRO A 352 -2.03 -12.77 0.38
N CYS A 353 -1.30 -12.41 1.44
CA CYS A 353 -1.26 -13.19 2.68
C CYS A 353 -2.64 -13.23 3.36
N LEU A 354 -3.36 -12.11 3.41
CA LEU A 354 -4.71 -12.04 3.98
C LEU A 354 -5.73 -12.82 3.14
N VAL A 355 -5.63 -12.74 1.80
CA VAL A 355 -6.44 -13.57 0.89
C VAL A 355 -6.20 -15.06 1.13
N ALA A 356 -4.94 -15.48 1.30
CA ALA A 356 -4.60 -16.86 1.64
C ALA A 356 -5.17 -17.26 3.01
N ALA A 357 -5.00 -16.42 4.03
CA ALA A 357 -5.46 -16.66 5.39
C ALA A 357 -6.98 -16.84 5.46
N ALA A 358 -7.75 -16.06 4.69
CA ALA A 358 -9.21 -16.22 4.58
C ALA A 358 -9.65 -17.59 4.02
N LYS A 359 -8.74 -18.32 3.38
CA LYS A 359 -8.94 -19.69 2.88
C LYS A 359 -8.24 -20.76 3.74
N GLY A 360 -7.74 -20.38 4.93
CA GLY A 360 -6.97 -21.26 5.81
C GLY A 360 -5.58 -21.63 5.29
N GLN A 361 -5.06 -20.85 4.33
CA GLN A 361 -3.73 -21.04 3.74
C GLN A 361 -2.76 -19.99 4.26
N THR A 362 -1.46 -20.26 4.17
CA THR A 362 -0.45 -19.48 4.88
C THR A 362 0.59 -18.81 3.99
N THR A 363 0.54 -18.99 2.67
CA THR A 363 1.59 -18.47 1.77
C THR A 363 1.05 -17.41 0.80
N PRO A 364 1.82 -16.34 0.52
CA PRO A 364 1.40 -15.30 -0.43
C PRO A 364 1.20 -15.85 -1.85
N GLU A 365 1.92 -16.90 -2.25
CA GLU A 365 1.76 -17.52 -3.57
C GLU A 365 0.40 -18.18 -3.73
N PHE A 366 -0.16 -18.74 -2.65
CA PHE A 366 -1.55 -19.20 -2.66
C PHE A 366 -2.50 -18.02 -2.84
N GLY A 367 -2.26 -16.93 -2.11
CA GLY A 367 -3.01 -15.68 -2.24
C GLY A 367 -3.01 -15.12 -3.66
N LEU A 368 -1.86 -15.09 -4.32
CA LEU A 368 -1.71 -14.61 -5.71
C LEU A 368 -2.44 -15.52 -6.72
N ARG A 369 -2.48 -16.83 -6.49
CA ARG A 369 -3.28 -17.76 -7.32
C ARG A 369 -4.78 -17.53 -7.13
N GLU A 370 -5.21 -17.23 -5.91
CA GLU A 370 -6.60 -16.87 -5.64
C GLU A 370 -6.96 -15.48 -6.21
N GLU A 371 -6.05 -14.51 -6.14
CA GLU A 371 -6.16 -13.24 -6.85
C GLU A 371 -6.38 -13.48 -8.34
N ARG A 372 -5.55 -14.30 -9.00
CA ARG A 372 -5.77 -14.65 -10.42
C ARG A 372 -7.16 -15.24 -10.68
N ARG A 373 -7.68 -16.09 -9.80
CA ARG A 373 -9.03 -16.66 -9.92
C ARG A 373 -10.09 -15.56 -9.87
N ILE A 374 -9.99 -14.65 -8.90
CA ILE A 374 -10.90 -13.51 -8.72
C ILE A 374 -10.83 -12.56 -9.92
N LEU A 375 -9.63 -12.23 -10.41
CA LEU A 375 -9.44 -11.39 -11.59
C LEU A 375 -10.15 -11.97 -12.82
N LYS A 376 -10.05 -13.30 -13.02
CA LYS A 376 -10.77 -13.98 -14.09
C LYS A 376 -12.30 -13.86 -13.94
N GLU A 377 -12.83 -13.95 -12.72
CA GLU A 377 -14.27 -13.74 -12.44
C GLU A 377 -14.73 -12.30 -12.69
N LEU A 378 -13.84 -11.33 -12.49
CA LEU A 378 -14.06 -9.93 -12.84
C LEU A 378 -13.98 -9.65 -14.35
N GLY A 379 -13.66 -10.66 -15.16
CA GLY A 379 -13.54 -10.56 -16.62
C GLY A 379 -12.20 -10.01 -17.11
N VAL A 380 -11.16 -10.07 -16.27
CA VAL A 380 -9.79 -9.70 -16.65
C VAL A 380 -9.16 -10.83 -17.45
N ASP A 381 -8.49 -10.50 -18.54
CA ASP A 381 -7.58 -11.41 -19.23
C ASP A 381 -6.33 -11.64 -18.37
N THR A 382 -6.33 -12.76 -17.63
CA THR A 382 -5.25 -13.10 -16.72
C THR A 382 -3.96 -13.52 -17.42
N ASP A 383 -3.98 -13.77 -18.73
CA ASP A 383 -2.76 -14.09 -19.49
C ASP A 383 -1.97 -12.80 -19.81
N ALA A 384 -2.64 -11.63 -19.68
CA ALA A 384 -2.03 -10.31 -19.74
C ALA A 384 -1.67 -9.74 -18.35
N VAL A 385 -1.59 -10.58 -17.32
CA VAL A 385 -1.25 -10.21 -15.93
C VAL A 385 -0.14 -11.12 -15.39
N CYS A 386 1.00 -10.54 -15.06
CA CYS A 386 2.14 -11.23 -14.45
C CYS A 386 2.52 -10.51 -13.17
N PHE A 387 2.35 -11.13 -11.99
CA PHE A 387 2.73 -10.53 -10.71
C PHE A 387 3.60 -11.44 -9.85
N GLY A 388 4.64 -10.87 -9.25
CA GLY A 388 5.48 -11.51 -8.24
C GLY A 388 5.09 -11.16 -6.80
N GLY A 389 4.17 -10.21 -6.61
CA GLY A 389 3.66 -9.80 -5.30
C GLY A 389 2.57 -8.73 -5.43
N GLY A 390 2.03 -8.25 -4.30
CA GLY A 390 0.89 -7.34 -4.30
C GLY A 390 1.21 -5.85 -4.49
N ALA A 391 2.49 -5.44 -4.37
CA ALA A 391 2.86 -4.02 -4.31
C ALA A 391 3.36 -3.40 -5.64
N GLY A 392 3.83 -4.20 -6.60
CA GLY A 392 4.24 -3.71 -7.92
C GLY A 392 5.72 -3.37 -8.10
N GLY A 393 6.60 -3.86 -7.22
CA GLY A 393 8.06 -3.69 -7.32
C GLY A 393 8.82 -4.96 -7.69
N ALA A 394 8.13 -6.08 -7.92
CA ALA A 394 8.79 -7.33 -8.29
C ALA A 394 9.23 -7.30 -9.77
N PRO A 395 10.37 -7.92 -10.13
CA PRO A 395 10.82 -7.97 -11.52
C PRO A 395 9.82 -8.57 -12.51
N ALA A 396 8.97 -9.48 -12.04
CA ALA A 396 7.94 -10.12 -12.84
C ALA A 396 6.74 -9.21 -13.16
N ASP A 397 6.53 -8.13 -12.39
CA ASP A 397 5.31 -7.34 -12.43
C ASP A 397 5.13 -6.66 -13.80
N HIS A 398 4.21 -7.21 -14.61
CA HIS A 398 3.83 -6.70 -15.92
C HIS A 398 2.32 -6.87 -16.13
N VAL A 399 1.68 -5.88 -16.73
CA VAL A 399 0.27 -5.92 -17.09
C VAL A 399 0.00 -5.05 -18.32
N SER A 400 -1.07 -5.33 -19.04
CA SER A 400 -1.53 -4.49 -20.14
C SER A 400 -2.48 -3.39 -19.68
N ALA A 401 -2.57 -2.29 -20.45
CA ALA A 401 -3.55 -1.24 -20.19
C ALA A 401 -4.98 -1.79 -20.36
N ALA A 402 -5.18 -2.71 -21.31
CA ALA A 402 -6.43 -3.43 -21.51
C ALA A 402 -6.86 -4.23 -20.27
N ALA A 403 -5.98 -5.06 -19.70
CA ALA A 403 -6.26 -5.83 -18.49
C ALA A 403 -6.55 -4.92 -17.29
N THR A 404 -5.85 -3.79 -17.18
CA THR A 404 -6.10 -2.80 -16.12
C THR A 404 -7.49 -2.16 -16.25
N VAL A 405 -7.91 -1.77 -17.46
CA VAL A 405 -9.27 -1.23 -17.67
C VAL A 405 -10.35 -2.31 -17.49
N GLN A 406 -10.08 -3.56 -17.88
CA GLN A 406 -10.97 -4.69 -17.60
C GLN A 406 -11.20 -4.88 -16.11
N LEU A 407 -10.14 -4.78 -15.28
CA LEU A 407 -10.27 -4.85 -13.83
C LEU A 407 -11.20 -3.77 -13.30
N ILE A 408 -10.98 -2.51 -13.69
CA ILE A 408 -11.77 -1.37 -13.23
C ILE A 408 -13.24 -1.55 -13.64
N ARG A 409 -13.49 -1.98 -14.88
CA ARG A 409 -14.85 -2.29 -15.38
C ARG A 409 -15.51 -3.45 -14.65
N GLY A 410 -14.75 -4.49 -14.31
CA GLY A 410 -15.22 -5.62 -13.53
C GLY A 410 -15.64 -5.17 -12.13
N MET A 411 -14.78 -4.41 -11.46
CA MET A 411 -15.06 -3.83 -10.15
C MET A 411 -16.22 -2.84 -10.17
N ALA A 412 -16.40 -2.04 -11.22
CA ALA A 412 -17.51 -1.08 -11.32
C ALA A 412 -18.91 -1.75 -11.34
N LYS A 413 -18.99 -3.04 -11.65
CA LYS A 413 -20.23 -3.83 -11.62
C LYS A 413 -20.49 -4.51 -10.29
N ARG A 414 -19.60 -4.35 -9.32
CA ARG A 414 -19.60 -5.04 -8.03
C ARG A 414 -20.18 -4.15 -6.93
N PRO A 415 -20.83 -4.72 -5.91
CA PRO A 415 -21.28 -3.95 -4.74
C PRO A 415 -20.11 -3.30 -3.99
N GLU A 416 -18.89 -3.83 -4.11
CA GLU A 416 -17.70 -3.28 -3.48
C GLU A 416 -17.13 -2.03 -4.19
N TRP A 417 -17.69 -1.62 -5.35
CA TRP A 417 -17.16 -0.53 -6.18
C TRP A 417 -16.99 0.78 -5.42
N GLU A 418 -17.98 1.22 -4.65
CA GLU A 418 -17.93 2.51 -3.96
C GLU A 418 -16.79 2.56 -2.94
N ALA A 419 -16.57 1.47 -2.19
CA ALA A 419 -15.45 1.36 -1.26
C ALA A 419 -14.10 1.34 -2.01
N TYR A 420 -14.03 0.63 -3.14
CA TYR A 420 -12.82 0.54 -3.97
C TYR A 420 -12.46 1.90 -4.59
N LYS A 421 -13.43 2.60 -5.18
CA LYS A 421 -13.28 3.93 -5.79
C LYS A 421 -12.90 4.98 -4.73
N ALA A 422 -13.53 4.95 -3.56
CA ALA A 422 -13.23 5.89 -2.47
C ALA A 422 -11.79 5.77 -1.95
N ALA A 423 -11.20 4.57 -2.00
CA ALA A 423 -9.82 4.34 -1.61
C ALA A 423 -8.80 4.94 -2.61
N LEU A 424 -9.18 5.22 -3.85
CA LEU A 424 -8.26 5.76 -4.86
C LEU A 424 -7.88 7.22 -4.57
N PRO A 425 -6.60 7.62 -4.74
CA PRO A 425 -6.20 9.02 -4.77
C PRO A 425 -7.07 9.86 -5.71
N VAL A 426 -7.36 11.09 -5.30
CA VAL A 426 -8.15 12.04 -6.08
C VAL A 426 -7.22 13.13 -6.63
N LEU A 427 -7.27 13.36 -7.95
CA LEU A 427 -6.35 14.26 -8.64
C LEU A 427 -6.38 15.69 -8.08
N GLY A 428 -5.22 16.16 -7.64
CA GLY A 428 -5.03 17.44 -6.96
C GLY A 428 -5.48 17.46 -5.50
N VAL A 429 -6.25 16.49 -5.02
CA VAL A 429 -6.92 16.60 -3.72
C VAL A 429 -6.17 15.86 -2.62
N ASP A 430 -5.78 14.61 -2.85
CA ASP A 430 -5.19 13.77 -1.81
C ASP A 430 -4.30 12.64 -2.34
N GLY A 431 -3.61 11.99 -1.39
CA GLY A 431 -2.71 10.88 -1.61
C GLY A 431 -1.60 11.22 -2.60
N THR A 432 -1.14 10.20 -3.32
CA THR A 432 -0.10 10.37 -4.35
C THR A 432 -0.47 11.29 -5.54
N LEU A 433 -1.70 11.81 -5.60
CA LEU A 433 -2.14 12.74 -6.63
C LEU A 433 -2.33 14.19 -6.15
N ALA A 434 -2.13 14.48 -4.86
CA ALA A 434 -2.37 15.81 -4.28
C ALA A 434 -1.64 16.95 -5.02
N ASP A 435 -0.36 16.74 -5.35
CA ASP A 435 0.50 17.77 -5.95
C ASP A 435 0.74 17.56 -7.46
N VAL A 436 -0.05 16.70 -8.13
CA VAL A 436 0.21 16.32 -9.54
C VAL A 436 -0.20 17.39 -10.54
N VAL A 437 -1.23 18.17 -10.22
CA VAL A 437 -1.74 19.28 -11.03
C VAL A 437 -1.80 20.56 -10.19
N ASN A 438 -1.85 21.71 -10.85
CA ASN A 438 -1.98 22.99 -10.18
C ASN A 438 -3.37 23.14 -9.53
N GLU A 439 -3.52 24.10 -8.60
CA GLU A 439 -4.78 24.36 -7.90
C GLU A 439 -5.92 24.75 -8.83
N ASP A 440 -5.62 25.43 -9.94
CA ASP A 440 -6.56 25.89 -10.97
C ASP A 440 -6.85 24.84 -12.05
N SER A 441 -6.30 23.63 -11.93
CA SER A 441 -6.51 22.56 -12.89
C SER A 441 -7.99 22.21 -13.05
N PRO A 442 -8.54 22.17 -14.28
CA PRO A 442 -9.94 21.86 -14.51
C PRO A 442 -10.29 20.39 -14.18
N ALA A 443 -9.31 19.50 -14.15
CA ALA A 443 -9.48 18.08 -13.80
C ALA A 443 -9.36 17.80 -12.29
N ARG A 444 -9.03 18.81 -11.48
CA ARG A 444 -8.92 18.69 -10.02
C ARG A 444 -10.22 18.14 -9.42
N GLY A 445 -10.12 17.08 -8.62
CA GLY A 445 -11.29 16.46 -7.99
C GLY A 445 -12.16 15.60 -8.91
N LYS A 446 -11.79 15.42 -10.19
CA LYS A 446 -12.59 14.70 -11.20
C LYS A 446 -12.04 13.33 -11.57
N VAL A 447 -10.83 13.00 -11.08
CA VAL A 447 -10.11 11.78 -11.41
C VAL A 447 -9.79 11.02 -10.13
N PHE A 448 -10.22 9.77 -10.07
CA PHE A 448 -9.98 8.81 -8.98
C PHE A 448 -9.07 7.73 -9.55
N ALA A 449 -7.79 7.76 -9.20
CA ALA A 449 -6.82 6.90 -9.86
C ALA A 449 -5.63 6.53 -8.98
N LYS A 450 -5.11 5.32 -9.20
CA LYS A 450 -3.87 4.87 -8.59
C LYS A 450 -2.69 5.24 -9.48
N THR A 451 -1.65 5.76 -8.85
CA THR A 451 -0.36 6.03 -9.48
C THR A 451 0.60 4.84 -9.39
N GLY A 452 1.56 4.79 -10.32
CA GLY A 452 2.73 3.91 -10.28
C GLY A 452 4.00 4.69 -10.55
N THR A 453 5.08 4.40 -9.82
CA THR A 453 6.44 4.90 -10.10
C THR A 453 7.44 3.81 -9.76
N LEU A 454 8.34 3.49 -10.69
CA LEU A 454 9.47 2.58 -10.50
C LEU A 454 10.69 3.19 -11.19
N ILE A 455 11.80 3.29 -10.45
CA ILE A 455 13.03 3.95 -10.90
C ILE A 455 14.21 3.04 -10.63
N TRP A 456 15.14 2.98 -11.57
CA TRP A 456 16.46 2.36 -11.42
C TRP A 456 17.57 3.38 -11.69
N TYR A 457 18.75 3.15 -11.15
CA TYR A 457 19.92 3.96 -11.45
C TYR A 457 20.65 3.40 -12.68
N ASP A 458 20.78 4.22 -13.72
CA ASP A 458 21.55 3.96 -14.93
C ASP A 458 22.98 4.45 -14.70
N ALA A 459 23.81 3.59 -14.09
CA ALA A 459 25.18 3.92 -13.72
C ALA A 459 26.07 4.25 -14.94
N ALA A 460 25.79 3.67 -16.11
CA ALA A 460 26.57 3.91 -17.33
C ALA A 460 26.41 5.35 -17.85
N ASN A 461 25.29 6.01 -17.54
CA ASN A 461 25.00 7.37 -17.96
C ASN A 461 24.78 8.33 -16.77
N GLU A 462 25.12 7.89 -15.55
CA GLU A 462 25.00 8.66 -14.30
C GLU A 462 23.64 9.35 -14.11
N ARG A 463 22.56 8.64 -14.41
CA ARG A 463 21.20 9.19 -14.39
C ARG A 463 20.17 8.18 -13.88
N LEU A 464 18.93 8.63 -13.73
CA LEU A 464 17.81 7.76 -13.39
C LEU A 464 17.14 7.22 -14.66
N LEU A 465 16.86 5.92 -14.68
CA LEU A 465 15.91 5.31 -15.59
C LEU A 465 14.56 5.21 -14.88
N LEU A 466 13.60 6.00 -15.32
CA LEU A 466 12.20 5.81 -14.93
C LEU A 466 11.68 4.56 -15.63
N LYS A 467 11.80 3.43 -14.94
CA LYS A 467 11.38 2.13 -15.44
C LYS A 467 9.87 2.11 -15.71
N SER A 468 9.09 2.75 -14.84
CA SER A 468 7.65 2.94 -15.04
C SER A 468 7.14 4.21 -14.38
N LYS A 469 6.25 4.93 -15.08
CA LYS A 469 5.28 5.86 -14.51
C LYS A 469 3.90 5.49 -15.04
N ALA A 470 2.93 5.41 -14.15
CA ALA A 470 1.59 4.97 -14.50
C ALA A 470 0.51 5.74 -13.74
N ILE A 471 -0.67 5.85 -14.34
CA ILE A 471 -1.91 6.26 -13.70
C ILE A 471 -3.06 5.42 -14.29
N ALA A 472 -3.88 4.84 -13.44
CA ALA A 472 -5.04 4.06 -13.86
C ALA A 472 -6.21 4.23 -12.89
N GLY A 473 -7.42 4.37 -13.42
CA GLY A 473 -8.60 4.65 -12.62
C GLY A 473 -9.80 5.08 -13.44
N THR A 474 -10.61 5.95 -12.85
CA THR A 474 -11.85 6.46 -13.44
C THR A 474 -11.92 7.97 -13.31
N MET A 475 -12.65 8.61 -14.24
CA MET A 475 -12.88 10.05 -14.20
C MET A 475 -14.22 10.42 -14.83
N THR A 476 -14.69 11.61 -14.54
CA THR A 476 -15.83 12.23 -15.23
C THR A 476 -15.33 13.38 -16.08
N THR A 477 -15.62 13.37 -17.39
CA THR A 477 -15.24 14.44 -18.32
C THR A 477 -16.06 15.71 -18.08
N ARG A 478 -15.66 16.82 -18.69
CA ARG A 478 -16.42 18.08 -18.69
C ARG A 478 -17.83 17.91 -19.29
N ALA A 479 -17.97 17.05 -20.29
CA ALA A 479 -19.24 16.72 -20.91
C ALA A 479 -20.12 15.76 -20.07
N GLY A 480 -19.58 15.22 -18.97
CA GLY A 480 -20.30 14.38 -18.03
C GLY A 480 -20.15 12.88 -18.26
N THR A 481 -19.37 12.45 -19.25
CA THR A 481 -19.10 11.04 -19.52
C THR A 481 -18.16 10.47 -18.47
N GLU A 482 -18.50 9.30 -17.91
CA GLU A 482 -17.58 8.55 -17.09
C GLU A 482 -16.64 7.73 -17.96
N LEU A 483 -15.33 7.79 -17.66
CA LEU A 483 -14.30 7.04 -18.35
C LEU A 483 -13.59 6.09 -17.38
N HIS A 484 -13.16 4.94 -17.90
CA HIS A 484 -12.16 4.08 -17.28
C HIS A 484 -10.88 4.11 -18.11
N PHE A 485 -9.73 4.23 -17.45
CA PHE A 485 -8.47 4.40 -18.16
C PHE A 485 -7.28 3.74 -17.46
N SER A 486 -6.27 3.45 -18.26
CA SER A 486 -4.93 3.08 -17.83
C SER A 486 -3.93 3.72 -18.77
N ILE A 487 -3.01 4.52 -18.23
CA ILE A 487 -1.95 5.21 -18.96
C ILE A 487 -0.62 4.83 -18.32
N MET A 488 0.24 4.16 -19.07
CA MET A 488 1.56 3.70 -18.62
C MET A 488 2.63 4.14 -19.60
N VAL A 489 3.72 4.68 -19.07
CA VAL A 489 4.97 4.91 -19.79
C VAL A 489 6.10 4.17 -19.08
N ASN A 490 6.89 3.44 -19.85
CA ASN A 490 8.03 2.67 -19.38
C ASN A 490 9.31 3.13 -20.05
N ASN A 491 10.43 2.85 -19.37
CA ASN A 491 11.78 3.01 -19.91
C ASN A 491 12.10 4.45 -20.37
N VAL A 492 11.82 5.45 -19.52
CA VAL A 492 12.16 6.86 -19.81
C VAL A 492 13.50 7.20 -19.15
N PRO A 493 14.59 7.42 -19.90
CA PRO A 493 15.82 7.92 -19.32
C PRO A 493 15.63 9.39 -18.90
N LEU A 494 15.78 9.68 -17.61
CA LEU A 494 15.62 11.03 -17.09
C LEU A 494 16.92 11.82 -17.22
N PRO A 495 16.88 13.08 -17.68
CA PRO A 495 18.05 13.95 -17.62
C PRO A 495 18.54 14.14 -16.17
N ALA A 496 19.82 14.48 -16.00
CA ALA A 496 20.39 14.77 -14.69
C ALA A 496 19.60 15.88 -13.96
N GLY A 497 19.29 15.68 -12.68
CA GLY A 497 18.48 16.59 -11.87
C GLY A 497 16.97 16.54 -12.12
N VAL A 498 16.49 15.79 -13.12
CA VAL A 498 15.06 15.56 -13.36
C VAL A 498 14.58 14.35 -12.58
N THR A 499 13.45 14.51 -11.89
CA THR A 499 12.82 13.43 -11.12
C THR A 499 11.54 12.94 -11.79
N ALA A 500 11.03 11.79 -11.34
CA ALA A 500 9.76 11.22 -11.80
C ALA A 500 8.52 12.09 -11.53
N THR A 501 8.68 13.24 -10.85
CA THR A 501 7.64 14.26 -10.71
C THR A 501 7.31 14.87 -12.07
N ARG A 502 8.28 15.02 -13.00
CA ARG A 502 8.04 15.52 -14.36
C ARG A 502 6.99 14.67 -15.06
N GLU A 503 7.16 13.35 -15.09
CA GLU A 503 6.23 12.43 -15.74
C GLU A 503 4.93 12.32 -14.96
N GLY A 504 4.94 12.48 -13.64
CA GLY A 504 3.71 12.66 -12.86
C GLY A 504 2.86 13.81 -13.40
N LYS A 505 3.47 14.98 -13.60
CA LYS A 505 2.80 16.15 -14.18
C LYS A 505 2.37 15.93 -15.64
N VAL A 506 3.11 15.14 -16.43
CA VAL A 506 2.70 14.77 -17.79
C VAL A 506 1.43 13.92 -17.77
N LEU A 507 1.37 12.90 -16.90
CA LEU A 507 0.17 12.10 -16.72
C LEU A 507 -1.01 12.92 -16.18
N GLY A 508 -0.75 13.90 -15.31
CA GLY A 508 -1.74 14.90 -14.89
C GLY A 508 -2.30 15.70 -16.07
N ARG A 509 -1.43 16.21 -16.95
CA ARG A 509 -1.87 16.92 -18.17
C ARG A 509 -2.65 16.04 -19.15
N LEU A 510 -2.31 14.76 -19.28
CA LEU A 510 -3.13 13.82 -20.05
C LEU A 510 -4.55 13.71 -19.46
N CYS A 511 -4.67 13.68 -18.12
CA CYS A 511 -5.97 13.71 -17.46
C CYS A 511 -6.72 15.03 -17.69
N GLU A 512 -6.01 16.17 -17.72
CA GLU A 512 -6.62 17.47 -18.08
C GLU A 512 -7.19 17.45 -19.50
N ARG A 513 -6.43 16.94 -20.49
CA ARG A 513 -6.91 16.80 -21.87
C ARG A 513 -8.11 15.87 -21.98
N LEU A 514 -8.10 14.74 -21.26
CA LEU A 514 -9.23 13.83 -21.20
C LEU A 514 -10.46 14.48 -20.55
N TYR A 515 -10.27 15.30 -19.51
CA TYR A 515 -11.36 16.02 -18.89
C TYR A 515 -11.96 17.05 -19.85
N GLU A 516 -11.13 17.83 -20.53
CA GLU A 516 -11.57 18.95 -21.36
C GLU A 516 -12.17 18.53 -22.70
N HIS A 517 -11.58 17.52 -23.34
CA HIS A 517 -11.87 17.12 -24.71
C HIS A 517 -12.43 15.70 -24.83
N GLY A 518 -12.59 14.99 -23.71
CA GLY A 518 -13.30 13.73 -23.66
C GLY A 518 -14.77 13.87 -24.03
N PRO A 519 -15.40 12.77 -24.49
CA PRO A 519 -16.80 12.76 -24.91
C PRO A 519 -17.77 13.11 -23.78
#